data_AF-A0A5B2TVS9-F1
#
_entry.id   AF-A0A5B2TVS9-F1
#
_cell.length_a   1.000
_cell.length_b   1.000
_cell.length_c   1.000
_cell.angle_alpha   90.00
_cell.angle_beta   90.00
_cell.angle_gamma   90.00
#
_symmetry.space_group_name_H-M   'P 1'
#
loop_
_entity.id
_entity.type
_entity.pdbx_description
1 polymer ?
#
loop_
_entity_poly.entity_id
_entity_poly.type
_entity_poly.pdbx_seq_one_letter_code
_entity_poly.pdbx_strand_id
1 'polypeptide(L)'
;MKRASIKDYGNLLKVFVILLDYGVIKKEKVISWADSILASENESEYVFIELSTCAYTHDIIQILNKNILDSDSEITSRAILGILYGLLHEHKVVLKNIFETATHISYEEQLTTEEQFLLYRFDEYTELFENGIFEKLNLFKANFEELLGIYKDFKLDNSHQWVTINEKIKQDLQIKLETFKAGYLY
;
A
#
# COMPACT_ATOMS: atom_id res chain seq x y z
N MET A 1 3.27 -16.65 27.67
CA MET A 1 3.98 -16.65 26.37
C MET A 1 3.12 -15.88 25.40
N LYS A 2 3.69 -14.89 24.69
CA LYS A 2 3.02 -14.32 23.53
C LYS A 2 3.12 -15.36 22.41
N ARG A 3 2.03 -15.56 21.70
CA ARG A 3 1.94 -16.36 20.48
C ARG A 3 1.37 -15.40 19.47
N ALA A 4 2.14 -15.05 18.45
CA ALA A 4 1.63 -14.24 17.36
C ALA A 4 0.54 -15.04 16.62
N SER A 5 -0.67 -14.48 16.53
CA SER A 5 -1.72 -15.04 15.68
C SER A 5 -1.67 -14.36 14.32
N ILE A 6 -1.80 -15.09 13.22
CA ILE A 6 -1.83 -14.46 11.89
C ILE A 6 -3.00 -13.49 11.76
N LYS A 7 -4.07 -13.73 12.52
CA LYS A 7 -5.29 -12.91 12.55
C LYS A 7 -5.03 -11.50 13.08
N ASP A 8 -4.01 -11.33 13.92
CA ASP A 8 -3.61 -10.01 14.46
C ASP A 8 -3.06 -9.08 13.36
N TYR A 9 -2.76 -9.62 12.17
CA TYR A 9 -2.14 -8.91 11.06
C TYR A 9 -3.11 -8.62 9.91
N GLY A 10 -4.43 -8.73 10.10
CA GLY A 10 -5.45 -8.63 9.03
C GLY A 10 -5.22 -7.49 8.03
N ASN A 11 -4.94 -6.27 8.51
CA ASN A 11 -4.60 -5.13 7.65
C ASN A 11 -3.34 -5.37 6.82
N LEU A 12 -2.26 -5.84 7.44
CA LEU A 12 -1.00 -6.12 6.75
C LEU A 12 -1.15 -7.24 5.70
N LEU A 13 -1.91 -8.28 6.01
CA LEU A 13 -2.17 -9.37 5.05
C LEU A 13 -2.91 -8.84 3.81
N LYS A 14 -3.93 -8.00 3.99
CA LYS A 14 -4.68 -7.38 2.88
C LYS A 14 -3.77 -6.50 2.03
N VAL A 15 -2.89 -5.70 2.65
CA VAL A 15 -1.88 -4.91 1.96
C VAL A 15 -0.92 -5.79 1.17
N PHE A 16 -0.42 -6.88 1.75
CA PHE A 16 0.47 -7.80 1.03
C PHE A 16 -0.21 -8.43 -0.20
N VAL A 17 -1.47 -8.84 -0.10
CA VAL A 17 -2.23 -9.38 -1.24
C VAL A 17 -2.24 -8.37 -2.39
N ILE A 18 -2.68 -7.15 -2.15
CA ILE A 18 -2.79 -6.13 -3.19
C ILE A 18 -1.42 -5.81 -3.78
N LEU A 19 -0.40 -5.58 -2.94
CA LEU A 19 0.94 -5.24 -3.44
C LEU A 19 1.60 -6.39 -4.21
N LEU A 20 1.28 -7.65 -3.92
CA LEU A 20 1.74 -8.81 -4.69
C LEU A 20 0.99 -8.94 -6.02
N ASP A 21 -0.34 -8.77 -6.02
CA ASP A 21 -1.18 -8.85 -7.23
C ASP A 21 -0.74 -7.84 -8.30
N TYR A 22 -0.41 -6.62 -7.89
CA TYR A 22 0.09 -5.57 -8.80
C TYR A 22 1.62 -5.62 -9.01
N GLY A 23 2.31 -6.62 -8.45
CA GLY A 23 3.77 -6.75 -8.59
C GLY A 23 4.56 -5.56 -8.05
N VAL A 24 4.02 -4.84 -7.06
CA VAL A 24 4.69 -3.74 -6.36
C VAL A 24 5.74 -4.28 -5.40
N ILE A 25 5.43 -5.41 -4.75
CA ILE A 25 6.40 -6.17 -3.96
C ILE A 25 6.57 -7.57 -4.53
N LYS A 26 7.67 -8.22 -4.13
CA LYS A 26 7.90 -9.63 -4.44
C LYS A 26 7.60 -10.50 -3.22
N LYS A 27 7.37 -11.80 -3.46
CA LYS A 27 7.11 -12.78 -2.40
C LYS A 27 8.17 -12.81 -1.31
N GLU A 28 9.43 -12.51 -1.65
CA GLU A 28 10.53 -12.51 -0.68
C GLU A 28 10.30 -11.50 0.44
N LYS A 29 9.53 -10.43 0.19
CA LYS A 29 9.16 -9.46 1.23
C LYS A 29 8.20 -10.07 2.26
N VAL A 30 7.26 -10.91 1.82
CA VAL A 30 6.31 -11.60 2.71
C VAL A 30 7.00 -12.75 3.44
N ILE A 31 7.85 -13.51 2.74
CA ILE A 31 8.68 -14.58 3.35
C ILE A 31 9.56 -13.98 4.46
N SER A 32 10.30 -12.90 4.17
CA SER A 32 11.15 -12.25 5.15
C SER A 32 10.38 -11.70 6.35
N TRP A 33 9.13 -11.25 6.13
CA TRP A 33 8.26 -10.84 7.23
C TRP A 33 7.85 -12.05 8.08
N ALA A 34 7.41 -13.15 7.47
CA ALA A 34 7.02 -14.36 8.19
C ALA A 34 8.21 -14.97 8.98
N ASP A 35 9.40 -15.01 8.37
CA ASP A 35 10.65 -15.42 9.03
C ASP A 35 10.96 -14.55 10.25
N SER A 36 10.72 -13.24 10.17
CA SER A 36 10.96 -12.35 11.30
C SER A 36 10.04 -12.64 12.50
N ILE A 37 8.79 -13.04 12.23
CA ILE A 37 7.85 -13.47 13.27
C ILE A 37 8.32 -14.77 13.90
N LEU A 38 8.66 -15.78 13.07
CA LEU A 38 9.18 -17.07 13.53
C LEU A 38 10.46 -16.93 14.36
N ALA A 39 11.33 -15.97 14.03
CA ALA A 39 12.56 -15.72 14.77
C ALA A 39 12.33 -15.01 16.11
N SER A 40 11.25 -14.24 16.24
CA SER A 40 10.94 -13.43 17.44
C SER A 40 10.11 -14.15 18.49
N GLU A 41 9.36 -15.18 18.11
CA GLU A 41 8.39 -15.86 18.96
C GLU A 41 8.86 -17.28 19.32
N ASN A 42 8.62 -17.71 20.57
CA ASN A 42 8.93 -19.08 20.99
C ASN A 42 7.97 -20.12 20.38
N GLU A 43 6.74 -19.70 20.11
CA GLU A 43 5.71 -20.49 19.42
C GLU A 43 4.95 -19.59 18.44
N SER A 44 4.91 -19.97 17.17
CA SER A 44 4.15 -19.29 16.13
C SER A 44 3.10 -20.21 15.52
N GLU A 45 2.05 -19.63 14.94
CA GLU A 45 1.08 -20.41 14.16
C GLU A 45 1.73 -21.04 12.92
N TYR A 46 1.27 -22.26 12.59
CA TYR A 46 1.79 -23.06 11.47
C TYR A 46 1.78 -22.30 10.14
N VAL A 47 0.81 -21.42 9.94
CA VAL A 47 0.69 -20.58 8.74
C VAL A 47 1.91 -19.69 8.47
N PHE A 48 2.64 -19.26 9.51
CA PHE A 48 3.88 -18.51 9.31
C PHE A 48 4.98 -19.39 8.71
N ILE A 49 5.00 -20.69 9.05
CA ILE A 49 5.90 -21.68 8.44
C ILE A 49 5.49 -21.92 6.99
N GLU A 50 4.18 -22.06 6.72
CA GLU A 50 3.67 -22.19 5.34
C GLU A 50 4.11 -21.00 4.48
N LEU A 51 3.93 -19.77 4.96
CA LEU A 51 4.33 -18.56 4.24
C LEU A 51 5.84 -18.51 3.98
N SER A 52 6.64 -18.85 4.98
CA SER A 52 8.11 -18.79 4.89
C SER A 52 8.70 -19.84 3.94
N THR A 53 8.01 -20.96 3.76
CA THR A 53 8.46 -22.08 2.91
C THR A 53 7.79 -22.09 1.52
N CYS A 54 6.89 -21.14 1.25
CA CYS A 54 6.08 -21.14 0.05
C CYS A 54 6.89 -20.78 -1.21
N ALA A 55 6.80 -21.62 -2.23
CA ALA A 55 7.57 -21.47 -3.46
C ALA A 55 6.95 -20.49 -4.46
N TYR A 56 5.63 -20.33 -4.48
CA TYR A 56 4.92 -19.58 -5.52
C TYR A 56 4.15 -18.40 -4.95
N THR A 57 4.21 -17.26 -5.66
CA THR A 57 3.50 -16.03 -5.25
C THR A 57 1.99 -16.25 -5.16
N HIS A 58 1.40 -17.01 -6.09
CA HIS A 58 -0.03 -17.31 -6.09
C HIS A 58 -0.47 -18.04 -4.82
N ASP A 59 0.31 -19.03 -4.38
CA ASP A 59 0.02 -19.79 -3.17
C ASP A 59 0.14 -18.90 -1.92
N ILE A 60 1.13 -18.00 -1.87
CA ILE A 60 1.22 -16.97 -0.81
C ILE A 60 -0.04 -16.12 -0.77
N ILE A 61 -0.48 -15.60 -1.91
CA ILE A 61 -1.70 -14.79 -1.99
C ILE A 61 -2.92 -15.58 -1.52
N GLN A 62 -3.03 -16.86 -1.87
CA GLN A 62 -4.12 -17.72 -1.40
C GLN A 62 -4.08 -17.93 0.12
N ILE A 63 -2.89 -18.16 0.69
CA ILE A 63 -2.70 -18.32 2.13
C ILE A 63 -3.07 -17.01 2.85
N LEU A 64 -2.57 -15.87 2.37
CA LEU A 64 -2.89 -14.56 2.94
C LEU A 64 -4.41 -14.31 2.92
N ASN A 65 -5.06 -14.46 1.76
CA ASN A 65 -6.50 -14.25 1.59
C ASN A 65 -7.35 -15.10 2.54
N LYS A 66 -6.97 -16.37 2.78
CA LYS A 66 -7.69 -17.25 3.72
C LYS A 66 -7.61 -16.78 5.18
N ASN A 67 -6.64 -15.95 5.51
CA ASN A 67 -6.36 -15.52 6.89
C ASN A 67 -6.66 -14.04 7.13
N ILE A 68 -7.12 -13.29 6.12
CA ILE A 68 -7.62 -11.92 6.30
C ILE A 68 -8.94 -12.01 7.07
N LEU A 69 -8.88 -11.57 8.33
CA LEU A 69 -10.04 -11.34 9.18
C LEU A 69 -9.99 -9.89 9.67
N ASP A 70 -11.14 -9.24 9.72
CA ASP A 70 -11.32 -7.91 10.32
C ASP A 70 -10.36 -6.83 9.78
N SER A 71 -10.03 -6.87 8.48
CA SER A 71 -9.25 -5.81 7.85
C SER A 71 -10.08 -4.55 7.67
N ASP A 72 -9.52 -3.41 8.06
CA ASP A 72 -10.08 -2.08 7.85
C ASP A 72 -9.63 -1.55 6.47
N SER A 73 -10.59 -1.44 5.55
CA SER A 73 -10.33 -1.00 4.18
C SER A 73 -9.80 0.44 4.09
N GLU A 74 -10.19 1.34 5.00
CA GLU A 74 -9.69 2.72 5.03
C GLU A 74 -8.20 2.72 5.40
N ILE A 75 -7.84 2.02 6.48
CA ILE A 75 -6.45 1.91 6.95
C ILE A 75 -5.58 1.23 5.90
N THR A 76 -6.05 0.12 5.32
CA THR A 76 -5.28 -0.64 4.32
C THR A 76 -5.07 0.15 3.03
N SER A 77 -6.09 0.87 2.55
CA SER A 77 -5.99 1.74 1.38
C SER A 77 -4.95 2.84 1.60
N ARG A 78 -5.03 3.58 2.70
CA ARG A 78 -4.06 4.64 3.02
C ARG A 78 -2.65 4.09 3.29
N ALA A 79 -2.54 2.91 3.89
CA ALA A 79 -1.26 2.25 4.08
C ALA A 79 -0.59 1.92 2.74
N ILE A 80 -1.37 1.42 1.76
CA ILE A 80 -0.86 1.17 0.41
C ILE A 80 -0.33 2.48 -0.20
N LEU A 81 -1.08 3.59 -0.12
CA LEU A 81 -0.64 4.88 -0.65
C LEU A 81 0.70 5.35 -0.03
N GLY A 82 0.88 5.20 1.28
CA GLY A 82 2.16 5.53 1.94
C GLY A 82 3.31 4.59 1.57
N ILE A 83 3.03 3.31 1.35
CA ILE A 83 4.03 2.35 0.88
C ILE A 83 4.45 2.68 -0.56
N LEU A 84 3.50 3.04 -1.43
CA LEU A 84 3.76 3.50 -2.78
C LEU A 84 4.64 4.76 -2.79
N TYR A 85 4.38 5.73 -1.90
CA TYR A 85 5.23 6.90 -1.70
C TYR A 85 6.69 6.50 -1.43
N GLY A 86 6.93 5.62 -0.46
CA GLY A 86 8.28 5.16 -0.14
C GLY A 86 8.98 4.50 -1.34
N LEU A 87 8.26 3.67 -2.10
CA LEU A 87 8.80 2.95 -3.25
C LEU A 87 9.09 3.85 -4.46
N LEU A 88 8.34 4.94 -4.64
CA LEU A 88 8.61 5.95 -5.66
C LEU A 88 10.00 6.57 -5.49
N HIS A 89 10.39 6.87 -4.24
CA HIS A 89 11.70 7.47 -3.94
C HIS A 89 12.85 6.46 -4.11
N GLU A 90 12.61 5.19 -3.83
CA GLU A 90 13.63 4.15 -3.91
C GLU A 90 13.94 3.71 -5.35
N HIS A 91 13.10 4.08 -6.33
CA HIS A 91 13.20 3.65 -7.74
C HIS A 91 13.27 2.11 -7.91
N LYS A 92 12.72 1.37 -6.95
CA LYS A 92 12.79 -0.10 -6.89
C LYS A 92 11.62 -0.80 -7.58
N VAL A 93 10.62 -0.04 -8.02
CA VAL A 93 9.38 -0.57 -8.61
C VAL A 93 9.11 0.13 -9.93
N VAL A 94 8.54 -0.62 -10.87
CA VAL A 94 8.11 -0.08 -12.16
C VAL A 94 7.01 0.96 -11.90
N LEU A 95 7.23 2.18 -12.38
CA LEU A 95 6.33 3.31 -12.14
C LEU A 95 4.87 2.99 -12.54
N LYS A 96 4.69 2.23 -13.63
CA LYS A 96 3.39 1.70 -14.07
C LYS A 96 2.66 0.94 -12.95
N ASN A 97 3.32 0.02 -12.25
CA ASN A 97 2.70 -0.79 -11.19
C ASN A 97 2.23 0.10 -10.02
N ILE A 98 2.98 1.17 -9.73
CA ILE A 98 2.63 2.12 -8.66
C ILE A 98 1.33 2.86 -9.04
N PHE A 99 1.25 3.38 -10.27
CA PHE A 99 0.04 4.05 -10.76
C PHE A 99 -1.15 3.10 -10.82
N GLU A 100 -1.00 1.91 -11.41
CA GLU A 100 -2.10 0.92 -11.49
C GLU A 100 -2.61 0.53 -10.09
N THR A 101 -1.71 0.38 -9.11
CA THR A 101 -2.10 0.10 -7.73
C THR A 101 -2.89 1.27 -7.14
N ALA A 102 -2.44 2.52 -7.31
CA ALA A 102 -3.16 3.68 -6.79
C ALA A 102 -4.52 3.89 -7.48
N THR A 103 -4.60 3.64 -8.80
CA THR A 103 -5.85 3.64 -9.55
C THR A 103 -6.80 2.58 -9.01
N HIS A 104 -6.33 1.36 -8.71
CA HIS A 104 -7.14 0.35 -8.04
C HIS A 104 -7.70 0.84 -6.70
N ILE A 105 -6.84 1.45 -5.87
CA ILE A 105 -7.24 2.03 -4.59
C ILE A 105 -8.25 3.18 -4.75
N SER A 106 -8.23 3.94 -5.86
CA SER A 106 -9.21 5.01 -6.10
C SER A 106 -10.65 4.51 -6.19
N TYR A 107 -10.86 3.23 -6.51
CA TYR A 107 -12.20 2.61 -6.56
C TYR A 107 -12.65 2.01 -5.23
N GLU A 108 -11.82 2.02 -4.18
CA GLU A 108 -12.18 1.48 -2.87
C GLU A 108 -13.14 2.44 -2.14
N GLU A 109 -14.35 1.97 -1.81
CA GLU A 109 -15.46 2.79 -1.27
C GLU A 109 -15.20 3.41 0.11
N GLN A 110 -14.11 3.03 0.80
CA GLN A 110 -13.82 3.44 2.17
C GLN A 110 -12.82 4.61 2.27
N LEU A 111 -12.29 5.09 1.15
CA LEU A 111 -11.63 6.40 1.08
C LEU A 111 -12.70 7.51 0.98
N THR A 112 -12.34 8.72 1.40
CA THR A 112 -13.23 9.87 1.19
C THR A 112 -13.38 10.18 -0.30
N THR A 113 -14.51 10.78 -0.69
CA THR A 113 -14.77 11.13 -2.10
C THR A 113 -13.67 12.01 -2.70
N GLU A 114 -13.05 12.89 -1.92
CA GLU A 114 -11.95 13.73 -2.40
C GLU A 114 -10.66 12.91 -2.60
N GLU A 115 -10.35 11.96 -1.71
CA GLU A 115 -9.23 11.03 -1.90
C GLU A 115 -9.42 10.20 -3.19
N GLN A 116 -10.61 9.61 -3.37
CA GLN A 116 -10.95 8.83 -4.57
C GLN A 116 -10.83 9.68 -5.83
N PHE A 117 -11.42 10.88 -5.83
CA PHE A 117 -11.40 11.79 -6.97
C PHE A 117 -9.98 12.19 -7.36
N LEU A 118 -9.14 12.54 -6.39
CA LEU A 118 -7.75 12.93 -6.65
C LEU A 118 -6.92 11.77 -7.17
N LEU A 119 -7.10 10.56 -6.63
CA LEU A 119 -6.40 9.35 -7.10
C LEU A 119 -6.88 8.90 -8.48
N TYR A 120 -8.18 8.98 -8.75
CA TYR A 120 -8.77 8.57 -10.02
C TYR A 120 -8.14 9.33 -11.19
N ARG A 121 -7.86 10.63 -11.03
CA ARG A 121 -7.22 11.47 -12.06
C ARG A 121 -5.83 11.00 -12.49
N PHE A 122 -5.22 10.07 -11.76
CA PHE A 122 -3.95 9.49 -12.13
C PHE A 122 -4.09 8.25 -13.06
N ASP A 123 -5.32 7.85 -13.41
CA ASP A 123 -5.61 6.80 -14.40
C ASP A 123 -5.14 7.19 -15.82
N GLU A 124 -5.13 8.49 -16.15
CA GLU A 124 -4.63 9.08 -17.41
C GLU A 124 -3.12 8.83 -17.65
N TYR A 125 -2.38 8.31 -16.65
CA TYR A 125 -0.96 8.00 -16.77
C TYR A 125 -0.63 7.13 -17.98
N THR A 126 -1.45 6.14 -18.27
CA THR A 126 -1.21 5.17 -19.35
C THR A 126 -1.19 5.88 -20.71
N GLU A 127 -2.11 6.83 -20.92
CA GLU A 127 -2.17 7.63 -22.14
C GLU A 127 -1.00 8.61 -22.24
N LEU A 128 -0.59 9.22 -21.12
CA LEU A 128 0.57 10.13 -21.10
C LEU A 128 1.89 9.40 -21.39
N PHE A 129 2.04 8.17 -20.89
CA PHE A 129 3.22 7.33 -21.11
C PHE A 129 3.33 6.88 -22.58
N GLU A 130 2.22 6.47 -23.20
CA GLU A 130 2.19 6.02 -24.59
C GLU A 130 2.49 7.14 -25.59
N ASN A 131 2.11 8.37 -25.27
CA ASN A 131 2.32 9.54 -26.14
C ASN A 131 3.73 10.17 -26.04
N GLY A 132 4.62 9.64 -25.19
CA GLY A 132 6.03 10.05 -25.14
C GLY A 132 6.29 11.49 -24.67
N ILE A 133 5.35 12.11 -23.95
CA ILE A 133 5.47 13.49 -23.48
C ILE A 133 6.21 13.53 -22.13
N PHE A 134 7.54 13.39 -22.18
CA PHE A 134 8.41 13.27 -21.01
C PHE A 134 8.28 14.41 -19.98
N GLU A 135 8.10 15.66 -20.40
CA GLU A 135 7.94 16.80 -19.47
C GLU A 135 6.64 16.71 -18.67
N LYS A 136 5.53 16.33 -19.33
CA LYS A 136 4.24 16.13 -18.66
C LYS A 136 4.30 14.94 -17.69
N LEU A 137 5.03 13.89 -18.06
CA LEU A 137 5.22 12.71 -17.21
C LEU A 137 5.94 13.07 -15.90
N ASN A 138 6.97 13.92 -15.95
CA ASN A 138 7.71 14.34 -14.77
C ASN A 138 6.86 15.22 -13.84
N LEU A 139 6.10 16.16 -14.40
CA LEU A 139 5.17 16.99 -13.62
C LEU A 139 4.09 16.12 -12.96
N PHE A 140 3.53 15.18 -13.72
CA PHE A 140 2.52 14.25 -13.23
C PHE A 140 3.06 13.35 -12.11
N LYS A 141 4.28 12.83 -12.25
CA LYS A 141 4.97 12.09 -11.18
C LYS A 141 5.17 12.96 -9.94
N ALA A 142 5.61 14.20 -10.09
CA ALA A 142 5.84 15.11 -8.97
C ALA A 142 4.55 15.39 -8.20
N ASN A 143 3.45 15.67 -8.91
CA ASN A 143 2.16 15.90 -8.25
C ASN A 143 1.61 14.63 -7.60
N PHE A 144 1.82 13.47 -8.22
CA PHE A 144 1.44 12.19 -7.61
C PHE A 144 2.23 11.92 -6.33
N GLU A 145 3.54 12.18 -6.36
CA GLU A 145 4.42 12.06 -5.18
C GLU A 145 3.99 13.01 -4.06
N GLU A 146 3.61 14.25 -4.38
CA GLU A 146 3.08 15.21 -3.41
C GLU A 146 1.78 14.71 -2.76
N LEU A 147 0.83 14.20 -3.56
CA LEU A 147 -0.41 13.62 -3.06
C LEU A 147 -0.14 12.44 -2.13
N LEU A 148 0.69 11.48 -2.56
CA LEU A 148 1.02 10.32 -1.74
C LEU A 148 1.82 10.69 -0.48
N GLY A 149 2.50 11.84 -0.49
CA GLY A 149 3.20 12.40 0.65
C GLY A 149 2.31 12.67 1.88
N ILE A 150 0.99 12.77 1.70
CA ILE A 150 0.01 12.83 2.79
C ILE A 150 0.07 11.57 3.67
N TYR A 151 0.39 10.42 3.07
CA TYR A 151 0.38 9.10 3.70
C TYR A 151 1.79 8.57 4.03
N LYS A 152 2.83 9.38 3.88
CA LYS A 152 4.25 8.97 4.00
C LYS A 152 4.66 8.27 5.30
N ASP A 153 3.87 8.44 6.36
CA ASP A 153 4.14 7.84 7.67
C ASP A 153 3.81 6.34 7.68
N PHE A 154 2.99 5.84 6.74
CA PHE A 154 2.73 4.40 6.59
C PHE A 154 3.90 3.68 5.93
N LYS A 155 4.37 2.61 6.56
CA LYS A 155 5.43 1.73 6.06
C LYS A 155 5.08 0.26 6.34
N LEU A 156 5.66 -0.65 5.56
CA LEU A 156 5.44 -2.09 5.79
C LEU A 156 5.95 -2.58 7.15
N ASP A 157 6.99 -1.96 7.70
CA ASP A 157 7.62 -2.34 8.97
C ASP A 157 6.95 -1.73 10.20
N ASN A 158 6.01 -0.78 10.03
CA ASN A 158 5.29 -0.14 11.12
C ASN A 158 3.78 -0.47 11.15
N SER A 159 3.38 -1.64 10.65
CA SER A 159 1.97 -2.07 10.59
C SER A 159 1.22 -1.99 11.91
N HIS A 160 1.90 -2.24 13.02
CA HIS A 160 1.36 -2.09 14.37
C HIS A 160 0.95 -0.65 14.75
N GLN A 161 1.42 0.36 14.02
CA GLN A 161 1.14 1.79 14.26
C GLN A 161 0.07 2.35 13.31
N TRP A 162 -0.37 1.58 12.31
CA TRP A 162 -1.22 2.08 11.23
C TRP A 162 -2.53 2.68 11.71
N VAL A 163 -3.15 2.13 12.76
CA VAL A 163 -4.36 2.71 13.38
C VAL A 163 -4.06 4.11 13.90
N THR A 164 -2.99 4.29 14.66
CA THR A 164 -2.59 5.60 15.21
C THR A 164 -2.21 6.60 14.11
N ILE A 165 -1.51 6.14 13.07
CA ILE A 165 -1.16 6.96 11.91
C ILE A 165 -2.43 7.43 11.18
N ASN A 166 -3.37 6.53 10.96
CA ASN A 166 -4.65 6.83 10.30
C ASN A 166 -5.44 7.90 11.08
N GLU A 167 -5.57 7.74 12.40
CA GLU A 167 -6.28 8.71 13.24
C GLU A 167 -5.60 10.07 13.25
N LYS A 168 -4.26 10.12 13.19
CA LYS A 168 -3.52 11.37 13.05
C LYS A 168 -3.78 12.04 11.69
N ILE A 169 -3.81 11.27 10.60
CA ILE A 169 -4.10 11.80 9.27
C ILE A 169 -5.53 12.34 9.20
N LYS A 170 -6.51 11.65 9.78
CA LYS A 170 -7.91 12.10 9.81
C LYS A 170 -8.09 13.51 10.39
N GLN A 171 -7.25 13.92 11.33
CA GLN A 171 -7.35 15.23 11.99
C GLN A 171 -7.09 16.40 11.03
N ASP A 172 -6.26 16.22 10.01
CA ASP A 172 -5.84 17.27 9.08
C ASP A 172 -5.99 16.89 7.60
N LEU A 173 -6.58 15.73 7.30
CA LEU A 173 -6.71 15.19 5.95
C LEU A 173 -7.39 16.18 5.00
N GLN A 174 -8.54 16.74 5.39
CA GLN A 174 -9.27 17.68 4.54
C GLN A 174 -8.41 18.90 4.19
N ILE A 175 -7.69 19.46 5.16
CA ILE A 175 -6.81 20.62 4.95
C ILE A 175 -5.67 20.26 3.99
N LYS A 176 -5.08 19.07 4.13
CA LYS A 176 -4.01 18.60 3.24
C LYS A 176 -4.51 18.39 1.80
N LEU A 177 -5.68 17.79 1.62
CA LEU A 177 -6.28 17.58 0.29
C LEU A 177 -6.66 18.90 -0.38
N GLU A 178 -7.24 19.84 0.37
CA GLU A 178 -7.55 21.20 -0.12
C GLU A 178 -6.28 21.96 -0.50
N THR A 179 -5.22 21.85 0.30
CA THR A 179 -3.91 22.47 0.00
C THR A 179 -3.31 21.90 -1.28
N PHE A 180 -3.33 20.57 -1.43
CA PHE A 180 -2.87 19.91 -2.65
C PHE A 180 -3.66 20.37 -3.88
N LYS A 181 -5.00 20.39 -3.77
CA LYS A 181 -5.90 20.82 -4.85
C LYS A 181 -5.65 22.28 -5.27
N ALA A 182 -5.36 23.17 -4.32
CA ALA A 182 -5.06 24.57 -4.60
C ALA A 182 -3.70 24.77 -5.30
N GLY A 183 -2.72 23.92 -5.01
CA GLY A 183 -1.41 23.92 -5.67
C GLY A 183 -1.43 23.30 -7.07
N TYR A 184 -2.42 22.44 -7.34
CA TYR A 184 -2.61 21.78 -8.63
C TYR A 184 -3.31 22.73 -9.63
N LEU A 185 -2.55 23.63 -10.23
CA LEU A 185 -2.99 24.45 -11.36
C LEU A 185 -3.10 23.59 -12.62
N TYR A 186 -4.26 23.68 -13.28
CA TYR A 186 -4.54 23.08 -14.59
C TYR A 186 -3.52 23.50 -15.66
#